data_AF-A0A957MA83-F1
#
_entry.id   AF-A0A957MA83-F1
#
_cell.length_a   1.000
_cell.length_b   1.000
_cell.length_c   1.000
_cell.angle_alpha   90.00
_cell.angle_beta   90.00
_cell.angle_gamma   90.00
#
_symmetry.space_group_name_H-M   'P 1'
#
loop_
_entity.id
_entity.type
_entity.pdbx_description
1 polymer ?
#
loop_
_entity_poly.entity_id
_entity_poly.type
_entity_poly.pdbx_seq_one_letter_code
_entity_poly.pdbx_strand_id
1 'polypeptide(L)'
;LLRRVVLPGSLPMTLTGLRLAVNGALVVTIAIEMLSARQGLGATIWLAWQTLRTEDLYATLVVIGGLGLASNQLLESATRLLLPWKGKP
;
A
#
# COMPACT_ATOMS: atom_id res chain seq x y z
N LEU A 1 -22.14 17.74 -19.97
CA LEU A 1 -21.46 18.46 -18.88
C LEU A 1 -20.74 17.50 -17.91
N LEU A 2 -21.40 16.53 -17.27
CA LEU A 2 -20.75 15.61 -16.30
C LEU A 2 -19.50 14.88 -16.82
N ARG A 3 -19.55 14.25 -18.01
CA ARG A 3 -18.42 13.48 -18.56
C ARG A 3 -17.25 14.31 -19.12
N ARG A 4 -17.46 15.59 -19.42
CA ARG A 4 -16.45 16.46 -20.07
C ARG A 4 -15.75 17.44 -19.12
N VAL A 5 -16.33 17.71 -17.95
CA VAL A 5 -15.81 18.73 -17.02
C VAL A 5 -15.66 18.19 -15.60
N VAL A 6 -16.67 17.47 -15.09
CA VAL A 6 -16.64 16.96 -13.70
C VAL A 6 -15.73 15.74 -13.58
N LEU A 7 -15.78 14.81 -14.55
CA LEU A 7 -14.92 13.62 -14.58
C LEU A 7 -13.41 13.95 -14.51
N PRO A 8 -12.84 14.80 -15.39
CA PRO A 8 -11.41 15.10 -15.35
C PRO A 8 -11.00 15.89 -14.09
N GLY A 9 -11.91 16.66 -13.50
CA GLY A 9 -11.64 17.45 -12.28
C GLY A 9 -11.63 16.62 -10.99
N SER A 10 -12.47 15.59 -10.87
CA SER A 10 -12.59 14.78 -9.64
C SER A 10 -11.75 13.49 -9.63
N LEU A 11 -11.37 12.98 -10.80
CA LEU A 11 -10.43 11.85 -10.95
C LEU A 11 -9.11 12.02 -10.16
N PRO A 12 -8.42 13.17 -10.17
CA PRO A 12 -7.18 13.32 -9.38
C PRO A 12 -7.42 13.30 -7.87
N MET A 13 -8.54 13.85 -7.38
CA MET A 13 -8.90 13.79 -5.94
C MET A 13 -9.24 12.37 -5.50
N THR A 14 -10.04 11.65 -6.29
CA THR A 14 -10.42 10.26 -5.97
C THR A 14 -9.22 9.31 -6.03
N LEU A 15 -8.30 9.48 -6.98
CA LEU A 15 -7.05 8.71 -7.04
C LEU A 15 -6.10 9.02 -5.86
N THR A 16 -6.10 10.26 -5.36
CA THR A 16 -5.36 10.62 -4.15
C THR A 16 -5.97 9.95 -2.91
N GLY A 17 -7.31 9.97 -2.80
CA GLY A 17 -8.04 9.27 -1.74
C GLY A 17 -7.80 7.75 -1.79
N LEU A 18 -7.86 7.15 -2.99
CA LEU A 18 -7.55 5.74 -3.20
C LEU A 18 -6.12 5.40 -2.76
N ARG A 19 -5.15 6.28 -3.02
CA ARG A 19 -3.77 6.09 -2.58
C ARG A 19 -3.60 6.05 -1.09
N LEU A 20 -4.26 6.97 -0.40
CA LEU A 20 -4.24 6.99 1.05
C LEU A 20 -4.92 5.74 1.62
N ALA A 21 -6.06 5.34 1.04
CA ALA A 21 -6.80 4.15 1.44
C ALA A 21 -6.00 2.86 1.23
N VAL A 22 -5.30 2.69 0.10
CA VAL A 22 -4.49 1.49 -0.17
C VAL A 22 -3.32 1.38 0.80
N ASN A 23 -2.59 2.47 1.05
CA ASN A 23 -1.50 2.46 2.03
C ASN A 23 -2.02 2.16 3.45
N GLY A 24 -3.15 2.78 3.85
CA GLY A 24 -3.78 2.51 5.14
C GLY A 24 -4.27 1.07 5.27
N ALA A 25 -4.91 0.52 4.23
CA ALA A 25 -5.40 -0.85 4.21
C ALA A 25 -4.25 -1.87 4.35
N LEU A 26 -3.09 -1.59 3.75
CA LEU A 26 -1.89 -2.43 3.89
C LEU A 26 -1.44 -2.52 5.35
N VAL A 27 -1.32 -1.38 6.04
CA VAL A 27 -0.95 -1.34 7.46
C VAL A 27 -1.98 -2.05 8.33
N VAL A 28 -3.27 -1.80 8.09
CA VAL A 28 -4.35 -2.46 8.83
C VAL A 28 -4.35 -3.98 8.61
N THR A 29 -4.12 -4.44 7.39
CA THR A 29 -4.03 -5.86 7.07
C THR A 29 -2.89 -6.52 7.83
N ILE A 30 -1.70 -5.91 7.83
CA ILE A 30 -0.55 -6.42 8.58
C ILE A 30 -0.86 -6.47 10.09
N ALA A 31 -1.50 -5.43 10.64
CA ALA A 31 -1.89 -5.42 12.04
C ALA A 31 -2.87 -6.56 12.39
N ILE A 32 -3.82 -6.86 11.50
CA ILE A 32 -4.74 -7.99 11.64
C ILE A 32 -3.98 -9.32 11.55
N GLU A 33 -3.03 -9.44 10.62
CA GLU A 33 -2.19 -10.64 10.50
C GLU A 33 -1.38 -10.92 11.78
N MET A 34 -0.89 -9.87 12.45
CA MET A 34 -0.18 -10.02 13.72
C MET A 34 -1.06 -10.58 14.84
N LEU A 35 -2.36 -10.24 14.84
CA LEU A 35 -3.25 -10.56 15.96
C LEU A 35 -4.02 -11.87 15.78
N SER A 36 -4.37 -12.21 14.53
CA SER A 36 -5.35 -13.28 14.25
C SER A 36 -4.85 -14.32 13.25
N ALA A 37 -3.84 -14.00 12.44
CA ALA A 37 -3.37 -14.93 11.41
C ALA A 37 -2.32 -15.90 11.98
N ARG A 38 -2.45 -17.18 11.62
CA ARG A 38 -1.42 -18.20 11.91
C ARG A 38 -0.24 -18.14 10.93
N GLN A 39 -0.43 -17.48 9.80
CA GLN A 39 0.53 -17.35 8.70
C GLN A 39 0.32 -15.98 8.05
N GLY A 40 1.39 -15.33 7.60
CA GLY A 40 1.36 -13.98 7.04
C GLY A 40 2.60 -13.19 7.46
N LEU A 41 2.87 -12.06 6.81
CA LEU A 41 4.05 -11.24 7.11
C LEU A 41 3.96 -10.63 8.52
N GLY A 42 2.77 -10.19 8.93
CA GLY A 42 2.53 -9.74 10.30
C GLY A 42 2.77 -10.85 11.34
N ALA A 43 2.25 -12.05 11.08
CA ALA A 43 2.42 -13.21 11.96
C ALA A 43 3.91 -13.63 12.07
N THR A 44 4.67 -13.57 10.98
CA THR A 44 6.10 -13.88 10.97
C THR A 44 6.91 -12.87 11.80
N ILE A 45 6.60 -11.56 11.72
CA ILE A 45 7.24 -10.56 12.60
C ILE A 45 6.93 -10.86 14.06
N TRP A 46 5.68 -11.15 14.37
CA TRP A 46 5.25 -11.45 15.73
C TRP A 46 5.97 -12.66 16.31
N LEU A 47 6.04 -13.75 15.54
CA LEU A 47 6.75 -14.97 15.92
C LEU A 47 8.26 -14.76 16.02
N ALA A 48 8.89 -14.04 15.08
CA ALA A 48 10.31 -13.73 15.11
C ALA A 48 10.67 -12.86 16.33
N TRP A 49 9.78 -11.94 16.72
CA TRP A 49 9.93 -11.14 17.92
C TRP A 49 9.80 -11.99 19.20
N GLN A 50 8.79 -12.86 19.30
CA GLN A 50 8.63 -13.75 20.46
C GLN A 50 9.77 -14.77 20.59
N THR A 51 10.31 -15.27 19.48
CA THR A 51 11.41 -16.25 19.47
C THR A 51 12.79 -15.62 19.48
N LEU A 52 12.87 -14.28 19.51
CA LEU A 52 14.10 -13.49 19.43
C LEU A 52 14.98 -13.86 18.21
N ARG A 53 14.36 -14.34 17.13
CA ARG A 53 15.03 -14.61 15.85
C ARG A 53 15.17 -13.31 15.07
N THR A 54 16.18 -12.55 15.44
CA THR A 54 16.45 -11.22 14.90
C THR A 54 16.68 -11.22 13.39
N GLU A 55 17.26 -12.28 12.84
CA GLU A 55 17.47 -12.47 11.39
C GLU A 55 16.13 -12.45 10.63
N ASP A 56 15.18 -13.28 11.06
CA ASP A 56 13.85 -13.37 10.45
C ASP A 56 13.04 -12.07 10.64
N LEU A 57 13.20 -11.41 11.79
CA LEU A 57 12.54 -10.15 12.09
C LEU A 57 12.98 -9.05 11.10
N TYR A 58 14.29 -8.86 10.92
CA TYR A 58 14.80 -7.87 9.97
C TYR A 58 14.49 -8.24 8.52
N ALA A 59 14.61 -9.51 8.14
CA ALA A 59 14.23 -9.97 6.80
C ALA A 59 12.77 -9.63 6.48
N THR A 60 11.86 -9.90 7.42
CA THR A 60 10.43 -9.62 7.23
C THR A 60 10.14 -8.11 7.20
N LEU A 61 10.82 -7.31 8.03
CA LEU A 61 10.70 -5.84 7.99
C LEU A 61 11.13 -5.27 6.62
N VAL A 62 12.23 -5.77 6.05
CA VAL A 62 12.68 -5.37 4.70
C VAL A 62 11.64 -5.74 3.64
N VAL A 63 11.05 -6.93 3.72
CA VAL A 63 9.99 -7.37 2.81
C VAL A 63 8.76 -6.48 2.92
N ILE A 64 8.30 -6.15 4.14
CA ILE A 64 7.15 -5.25 4.34
C ILE A 64 7.44 -3.84 3.84
N GLY A 65 8.62 -3.30 4.14
CA GLY A 65 9.05 -2.00 3.61
C GLY A 65 9.06 -1.98 2.09
N GLY A 66 9.59 -3.04 1.47
CA GLY A 66 9.56 -3.24 0.02
C GLY A 66 8.13 -3.31 -0.54
N LEU A 67 7.23 -4.02 0.14
CA LEU A 67 5.81 -4.13 -0.24
C LEU A 67 5.09 -2.79 -0.18
N GLY A 68 5.36 -1.97 0.85
CA GLY A 68 4.82 -0.61 0.95
C GLY A 68 5.30 0.28 -0.19
N LEU A 69 6.61 0.26 -0.48
CA LEU A 69 7.19 1.00 -1.60
C LEU A 69 6.64 0.52 -2.95
N ALA A 70 6.55 -0.80 -3.16
CA ALA A 70 6.01 -1.39 -4.37
C ALA A 70 4.54 -1.00 -4.57
N SER A 71 3.74 -1.03 -3.51
CA SER A 71 2.32 -0.63 -3.57
C SER A 71 2.17 0.84 -3.91
N ASN A 72 3.00 1.71 -3.32
CA ASN A 72 3.02 3.13 -3.66
C ASN A 72 3.42 3.37 -5.13
N GLN A 73 4.45 2.68 -5.63
CA GLN A 73 4.88 2.78 -7.02
C GLN A 73 3.85 2.24 -8.01
N LEU A 74 3.20 1.11 -7.69
CA LEU A 74 2.12 0.55 -8.49
C LEU A 74 0.96 1.54 -8.62
N LEU A 75 0.59 2.19 -7.51
CA LEU A 75 -0.47 3.19 -7.55
C LEU A 75 -0.08 4.45 -8.30
N GLU A 76 1.17 4.90 -8.18
CA GLU A 76 1.67 6.05 -8.94
C GLU A 76 1.70 5.74 -10.44
N SER A 77 2.07 4.52 -10.82
CA SER A 77 2.04 4.03 -12.20
C SER A 77 0.62 3.90 -12.73
N ALA A 78 -0.30 3.35 -11.94
CA ALA A 78 -1.72 3.28 -12.28
C ALA A 78 -2.33 4.68 -12.44
N THR A 79 -1.93 5.62 -11.58
CA THR A 79 -2.33 7.04 -11.68
C THR A 79 -1.83 7.65 -12.99
N ARG A 80 -0.56 7.41 -13.36
CA ARG A 80 0.03 7.88 -14.64
C ARG A 80 -0.67 7.27 -15.86
N LEU A 81 -1.04 6.00 -15.80
CA LEU A 81 -1.75 5.32 -16.89
C LEU A 81 -3.19 5.81 -17.06
N LEU A 82 -3.91 6.03 -15.95
CA LEU A 82 -5.31 6.47 -15.97
C LEU A 82 -5.47 7.98 -16.22
N LEU A 83 -4.42 8.77 -16.00
CA LEU A 83 -4.41 10.22 -16.22
C LEU A 83 -3.33 10.66 -17.22
N PRO A 84 -3.35 10.22 -18.49
CA PRO A 84 -2.36 10.63 -19.49
C PRO A 84 -2.49 12.13 -19.86
N TRP A 85 -3.65 12.73 -19.60
CA TRP A 85 -3.93 14.16 -19.82
C TRP A 85 -3.44 15.07 -18.70
N LYS A 86 -3.08 14.52 -17.54
CA LYS A 86 -2.32 15.26 -16.53
C LYS A 86 -0.87 15.29 -17.04
N GLY A 87 -0.61 16.21 -17.96
CA GLY A 87 0.73 16.55 -18.41
C GLY A 87 1.65 16.65 -17.19
N LYS A 88 2.89 16.16 -17.38
CA LYS A 88 3.96 16.16 -16.37
C LYS A 88 4.04 17.51 -15.61
N PRO A 89 4.49 17.48 -14.34
CA PRO A 89 4.59 18.66 -13.50
C PRO A 89 5.39 19.79 -14.16
#